data_AF-A0A812K838-F1
#
_entry.id   AF-A0A812K838-F1
#
_cell.length_a   1.000
_cell.length_b   1.000
_cell.length_c   1.000
_cell.angle_alpha   90.00
_cell.angle_beta   90.00
_cell.angle_gamma   90.00
#
_symmetry.space_group_name_H-M   'P 1'
#
loop_
_entity.id
_entity.type
_entity.pdbx_description
1 polymer ?
#
loop_
_entity_poly.entity_id
_entity_poly.type
_entity_poly.pdbx_seq_one_letter_code
_entity_poly.pdbx_strand_id
1 'polypeptide(L)'
;MQALDGLVNDDYDRAAPLGCGDCKAAGNYAADLESMYVSKRKGYPISLYLDAVERRYVEEFNTSNFVAITKDGKYITPDAPRSVLDSNTNKVLLQLANDMSIPVERRRIDFEAEAVQRVRVYADSMDGGSTGSFFLQSSAKGYGV
;
A
#
# COMPACT_ATOMS: atom_id res chain seq x y z
N MET A 1 -3.64 12.48 -14.56
CA MET A 1 -3.41 11.17 -13.93
C MET A 1 -4.73 10.70 -13.33
N GLN A 2 -5.15 9.47 -13.59
CA GLN A 2 -6.41 8.91 -13.09
C GLN A 2 -6.12 8.00 -11.89
N ALA A 3 -6.93 8.11 -10.84
CA ALA A 3 -6.84 7.20 -9.71
C ALA A 3 -7.38 5.82 -10.10
N LEU A 4 -6.72 4.77 -9.63
CA LEU A 4 -7.22 3.39 -9.72
C LEU A 4 -7.99 3.05 -8.45
N ASP A 5 -9.09 2.30 -8.62
CA ASP A 5 -9.78 1.68 -7.49
C ASP A 5 -9.02 0.42 -7.06
N GLY A 6 -8.71 0.30 -5.77
CA GLY A 6 -8.07 -0.90 -5.20
C GLY A 6 -9.04 -1.74 -4.38
N LEU A 7 -8.77 -3.04 -4.29
CA LEU A 7 -9.49 -3.96 -3.41
C LEU A 7 -8.72 -4.16 -2.11
N VAL A 8 -9.36 -4.01 -0.95
CA VAL A 8 -8.77 -4.46 0.31
C VAL A 8 -8.87 -5.98 0.35
N ASN A 9 -7.76 -6.65 0.59
CA ASN A 9 -7.70 -8.10 0.53
C ASN A 9 -7.88 -8.72 1.92
N ASP A 10 -9.05 -9.31 2.14
CA ASP A 10 -9.39 -10.00 3.38
C ASP A 10 -9.21 -11.52 3.29
N ASP A 11 -9.11 -12.04 2.06
CA ASP A 11 -9.09 -13.48 1.75
C ASP A 11 -7.65 -14.04 1.67
N TYR A 12 -6.66 -13.18 1.46
CA TYR A 12 -5.26 -13.56 1.25
C TYR A 12 -4.32 -12.69 2.08
N ASP A 13 -3.29 -13.34 2.64
CA ASP A 13 -2.18 -12.66 3.30
C ASP A 13 -0.99 -12.54 2.33
N ARG A 14 -0.36 -11.37 2.26
CA ARG A 14 0.81 -11.16 1.38
C ARG A 14 2.10 -11.74 1.95
N ALA A 15 2.29 -11.60 3.25
CA ALA A 15 3.46 -12.12 3.94
C ALA A 15 3.09 -12.48 5.38
N ALA A 16 3.53 -13.65 5.82
CA ALA A 16 3.45 -14.00 7.24
C ALA A 16 4.44 -13.16 8.07
N PRO A 17 4.18 -12.89 9.36
CA PRO A 17 5.03 -12.03 10.20
C PRO A 17 6.48 -12.52 10.36
N LEU A 18 6.69 -13.82 10.25
CA LEU A 18 8.01 -14.47 10.31
C LEU A 18 8.41 -15.07 8.95
N GLY A 19 7.72 -14.67 7.89
CA GLY A 19 8.04 -15.08 6.53
C GLY A 19 9.19 -14.25 5.93
N CYS A 20 9.20 -14.21 4.60
CA CYS A 20 10.24 -13.55 3.80
C CYS A 20 9.70 -12.29 3.09
N GLY A 21 8.63 -11.67 3.59
CA GLY A 21 7.97 -10.53 2.91
C GLY A 21 8.89 -9.33 2.71
N ASP A 22 9.79 -9.12 3.67
CA ASP A 22 10.86 -8.11 3.67
C ASP A 22 11.99 -8.38 2.66
N CYS A 23 12.01 -9.54 2.02
CA CYS A 23 13.01 -9.92 1.04
C CYS A 23 12.43 -9.89 -0.38
N LYS A 24 13.22 -9.45 -1.37
CA LYS A 24 12.81 -9.47 -2.79
C LYS A 24 12.96 -10.88 -3.40
N ALA A 25 12.26 -11.86 -2.83
CA ALA A 25 12.30 -13.25 -3.25
C ALA A 25 11.18 -13.59 -4.24
N ALA A 26 11.49 -14.41 -5.27
CA ALA A 26 10.51 -14.82 -6.29
C ALA A 26 9.26 -15.50 -5.70
N GLY A 27 9.42 -16.26 -4.61
CA GLY A 27 8.32 -16.95 -3.94
C GLY A 27 7.21 -16.02 -3.44
N ASN A 28 7.55 -14.78 -3.05
CA ASN A 28 6.59 -13.77 -2.61
C ASN A 28 5.64 -13.35 -3.75
N TYR A 29 6.16 -13.26 -4.98
CA TYR A 29 5.37 -12.91 -6.16
C TYR A 29 4.51 -14.08 -6.61
N ALA A 30 5.05 -15.30 -6.56
CA ALA A 30 4.31 -16.50 -6.92
C ALA A 30 3.08 -16.72 -6.00
N ALA A 31 3.24 -16.45 -4.69
CA ALA A 31 2.14 -16.54 -3.72
C ALA A 31 1.05 -15.47 -3.95
N ASP A 32 1.40 -14.32 -4.52
CA ASP A 32 0.47 -13.20 -4.79
C ASP A 32 -0.40 -13.41 -6.04
N LEU A 33 -0.03 -14.32 -6.94
CA LEU A 33 -0.67 -14.46 -8.26
C LEU A 33 -2.17 -14.74 -8.18
N GLU A 34 -2.62 -15.68 -7.35
CA GLU A 34 -4.06 -16.01 -7.27
C GLU A 34 -4.87 -14.83 -6.77
N SER A 35 -4.38 -14.15 -5.72
CA SER A 35 -4.97 -12.92 -5.21
C SER A 35 -5.11 -11.85 -6.29
N MET A 36 -4.04 -11.60 -7.07
CA MET A 36 -4.09 -10.67 -8.20
C MET A 36 -5.15 -11.07 -9.24
N TYR A 37 -5.27 -12.37 -9.56
CA TYR A 37 -6.29 -12.86 -10.48
C TYR A 37 -7.70 -12.65 -9.94
N VAL A 38 -7.94 -12.93 -8.65
CA VAL A 38 -9.24 -12.70 -7.98
C VAL A 38 -9.62 -11.22 -8.04
N SER A 39 -8.72 -10.32 -7.64
CA SER A 39 -8.97 -8.86 -7.66
C SER A 39 -9.26 -8.35 -9.06
N LYS A 40 -8.47 -8.81 -10.05
CA LYS A 40 -8.69 -8.46 -11.45
C LYS A 40 -10.04 -8.96 -11.97
N ARG A 41 -10.48 -10.17 -11.60
CA ARG A 41 -11.81 -10.70 -11.94
C ARG A 41 -12.93 -9.87 -11.31
N LYS A 42 -12.70 -9.30 -10.13
CA LYS A 42 -13.62 -8.37 -9.44
C LYS A 42 -13.58 -6.94 -10.01
N GLY A 43 -12.73 -6.66 -11.00
CA GLY A 43 -12.61 -5.34 -11.64
C GLY A 43 -11.59 -4.39 -10.99
N TYR A 44 -10.83 -4.86 -10.00
CA TYR A 44 -9.82 -4.07 -9.30
C TYR A 44 -8.42 -4.40 -9.83
N PRO A 45 -7.67 -3.44 -10.41
CA PRO A 45 -6.34 -3.69 -10.95
C PRO A 45 -5.27 -3.92 -9.87
N ILE A 46 -5.56 -3.61 -8.61
CA ILE A 46 -4.62 -3.69 -7.50
C ILE A 46 -5.32 -4.05 -6.20
N SER A 47 -4.59 -4.72 -5.31
CA SER A 47 -5.05 -5.10 -3.97
C SER A 47 -4.18 -4.48 -2.90
N LEU A 48 -4.80 -4.03 -1.82
CA LEU A 48 -4.16 -3.59 -0.59
C LEU A 48 -4.18 -4.75 0.42
N TYR A 49 -3.02 -5.06 0.99
CA TYR A 49 -2.89 -6.05 2.04
C TYR A 49 -2.85 -5.40 3.41
N LEU A 50 -3.53 -6.07 4.35
CA LEU A 50 -3.43 -5.80 5.77
C LEU A 50 -2.53 -6.84 6.43
N ASP A 51 -2.12 -6.56 7.67
CA ASP A 51 -1.28 -7.45 8.44
C ASP A 51 -1.93 -8.83 8.64
N ALA A 52 -1.16 -9.89 8.46
CA ALA A 52 -1.68 -11.26 8.50
C ALA A 52 -2.18 -11.72 9.88
N VAL A 53 -1.86 -10.98 10.95
CA VAL A 53 -2.20 -11.37 12.34
C VAL A 53 -3.55 -10.80 12.73
N GLU A 54 -3.69 -9.48 12.65
CA GLU A 54 -4.86 -8.75 13.13
C GLU A 54 -5.82 -8.37 12.00
N ARG A 55 -5.38 -8.47 10.72
CA ARG A 55 -6.14 -8.06 9.53
C ARG A 55 -6.70 -6.65 9.67
N ARG A 56 -5.89 -5.76 10.22
CA ARG A 56 -6.32 -4.41 10.63
C ARG A 56 -5.37 -3.33 10.15
N TYR A 57 -4.08 -3.63 10.13
CA TYR A 57 -3.06 -2.63 9.87
C TYR A 57 -2.56 -2.71 8.43
N VAL A 58 -2.48 -1.57 7.77
CA VAL A 58 -2.03 -1.46 6.38
C VAL A 58 -0.56 -1.89 6.26
N GLU A 59 -0.26 -2.71 5.25
CA GLU A 59 1.11 -3.13 4.92
C GLU A 59 1.56 -2.67 3.52
N GLU A 60 1.11 -3.32 2.45
CA GLU A 60 1.53 -2.97 1.09
C GLU A 60 0.44 -3.25 0.06
N PHE A 61 0.56 -2.61 -1.10
CA PHE A 61 -0.15 -3.07 -2.28
C PHE A 61 0.67 -4.16 -2.95
N ASN A 62 0.04 -5.17 -3.57
CA ASN A 62 0.68 -6.27 -4.32
C ASN A 62 2.23 -6.26 -4.34
N THR A 63 2.85 -5.53 -5.27
CA THR A 63 4.30 -5.47 -5.46
C THR A 63 4.94 -4.13 -5.08
N SER A 64 4.25 -3.31 -4.29
CA SER A 64 4.57 -1.90 -4.06
C SER A 64 4.16 -1.41 -2.68
N ASN A 65 5.03 -0.64 -2.03
CA ASN A 65 4.72 -0.12 -0.69
C ASN A 65 3.50 0.81 -0.69
N PHE A 66 2.84 0.86 0.46
CA PHE A 66 1.86 1.87 0.78
C PHE A 66 2.54 3.17 1.26
N VAL A 67 2.07 4.29 0.71
CA VAL A 67 2.39 5.64 1.18
C VAL A 67 1.12 6.49 1.14
N ALA A 68 0.93 7.38 2.11
CA ALA A 68 -0.18 8.32 2.13
C ALA A 68 0.24 9.69 2.65
N ILE A 69 -0.50 10.72 2.21
CA ILE A 69 -0.48 12.04 2.85
C ILE A 69 -1.77 12.19 3.65
N THR A 70 -1.64 12.41 4.97
CA THR A 70 -2.78 12.61 5.87
C THR A 70 -3.45 13.96 5.63
N LYS A 71 -4.64 14.17 6.22
CA LYS A 71 -5.39 15.44 6.11
C LYS A 71 -4.62 16.63 6.68
N ASP A 72 -3.80 16.39 7.71
CA ASP A 72 -2.89 17.36 8.32
C ASP A 72 -1.54 17.47 7.59
N GLY A 73 -1.41 16.84 6.42
CA GLY A 73 -0.27 17.03 5.52
C GLY A 73 0.97 16.21 5.89
N LYS A 74 0.83 15.13 6.65
CA LYS A 74 1.96 14.26 7.03
C LYS A 74 2.12 13.11 6.05
N TYR A 75 3.36 12.78 5.73
CA TYR A 75 3.71 11.56 5.02
C TYR A 75 3.66 10.38 5.99
N ILE A 76 2.84 9.38 5.69
CA ILE A 76 2.77 8.15 6.48
C ILE A 76 3.07 6.92 5.62
N THR A 77 3.78 5.97 6.22
CA THR A 77 4.09 4.67 5.62
C THR A 77 4.13 3.58 6.72
N PRO A 78 3.79 2.31 6.41
CA PRO A 78 3.73 1.27 7.42
C PRO A 78 5.07 0.97 8.08
N ASP A 79 5.03 0.74 9.38
CA ASP A 79 6.12 0.14 10.13
C ASP A 79 5.90 -1.38 10.27
N ALA A 80 6.40 -2.12 9.28
CA ALA A 80 6.21 -3.57 9.15
C ALA A 80 7.48 -4.24 8.57
N PRO A 81 8.62 -4.20 9.29
CA PRO A 81 9.94 -4.52 8.73
C PRO A 81 10.15 -6.00 8.36
N ARG A 82 9.22 -6.90 8.69
CA ARG A 82 9.31 -8.34 8.39
C ARG A 82 8.39 -8.79 7.26
N SER A 83 7.29 -8.06 7.04
CA SER A 83 6.27 -8.38 6.04
C SER A 83 6.33 -7.46 4.82
N VAL A 84 6.85 -6.23 4.98
CA VAL A 84 6.96 -5.23 3.90
C VAL A 84 8.40 -5.07 3.43
N LEU A 85 8.59 -5.11 2.11
CA LEU A 85 9.88 -4.88 1.49
C LEU A 85 10.34 -3.42 1.68
N ASP A 86 11.58 -3.22 2.11
CA ASP A 86 12.18 -1.90 2.29
C ASP A 86 12.56 -1.24 0.94
N SER A 87 11.58 -0.65 0.27
CA SER A 87 11.72 -0.08 -1.09
C SER A 87 12.64 1.14 -1.13
N ASN A 88 13.51 1.17 -2.14
CA ASN A 88 14.29 2.35 -2.47
C ASN A 88 13.42 3.55 -2.85
N THR A 89 12.29 3.34 -3.52
CA THR A 89 11.41 4.45 -3.89
C THR A 89 10.80 5.10 -2.65
N ASN A 90 10.36 4.31 -1.67
CA ASN A 90 9.85 4.85 -0.41
C ASN A 90 10.95 5.62 0.34
N LYS A 91 12.20 5.13 0.35
CA LYS A 91 13.35 5.86 0.92
C LYS A 91 13.57 7.21 0.26
N VAL A 92 13.52 7.28 -1.08
CA VAL A 92 13.66 8.53 -1.83
C VAL A 92 12.50 9.49 -1.52
N LEU A 93 11.27 8.99 -1.44
CA LEU A 93 10.10 9.80 -1.09
C LEU A 93 10.16 10.33 0.35
N LEU A 94 10.62 9.51 1.30
CA LEU A 94 10.86 9.93 2.68
C LEU A 94 11.90 11.05 2.75
N GLN A 95 13.00 10.92 2.01
CA GLN A 95 14.02 11.96 1.93
C GLN A 95 13.43 13.26 1.35
N LEU A 96 12.69 13.17 0.24
CA LEU A 96 12.06 14.33 -0.38
C LEU A 96 11.05 15.01 0.56
N ALA A 97 10.25 14.22 1.29
CA ALA A 97 9.33 14.75 2.28
C ALA A 97 10.07 15.55 3.37
N ASN A 98 11.19 15.01 3.89
CA ASN A 98 12.03 15.73 4.85
C ASN A 98 12.61 17.03 4.27
N ASP A 99 13.14 16.98 3.04
CA ASP A 99 13.70 18.16 2.36
C ASP A 99 12.64 19.27 2.16
N MET A 100 11.38 18.87 1.96
CA MET A 100 10.23 19.76 1.83
C MET A 100 9.61 20.18 3.18
N SER A 101 10.20 19.78 4.32
CA SER A 101 9.65 20.01 5.66
C SER A 101 8.24 19.43 5.87
N ILE A 102 7.91 18.35 5.14
CA ILE A 102 6.69 17.57 5.35
C ILE A 102 6.96 16.62 6.53
N PRO A 103 6.13 16.60 7.59
CA PRO A 103 6.31 15.67 8.69
C PRO A 103 6.17 14.22 8.21
N VAL A 104 7.06 13.35 8.67
CA VAL A 104 7.13 11.94 8.28
C VAL A 104 6.85 11.04 9.49
N GLU A 105 5.94 10.08 9.33
CA GLU A 105 5.67 9.05 10.34
C GLU A 105 5.72 7.65 9.71
N ARG A 106 6.69 6.82 10.14
CA ARG A 106 6.66 5.38 9.92
C ARG A 106 5.99 4.74 11.15
N ARG A 107 4.80 4.17 10.97
CA ARG A 107 4.00 3.60 12.08
C ARG A 107 3.05 2.52 11.61
N ARG A 108 2.45 1.77 12.54
CA ARG A 108 1.27 0.94 12.22
C ARG A 108 0.08 1.85 11.88
N ILE A 109 -0.55 1.59 10.75
CA ILE A 109 -1.66 2.38 10.20
C ILE A 109 -2.91 1.53 10.27
N ASP A 110 -3.82 1.86 11.19
CA ASP A 110 -5.11 1.18 11.28
C ASP A 110 -6.00 1.59 10.09
N PHE A 111 -6.38 0.61 9.27
CA PHE A 111 -7.12 0.84 8.04
C PHE A 111 -8.47 1.54 8.27
N GLU A 112 -9.19 1.13 9.31
CA GLU A 112 -10.51 1.67 9.66
C GLU A 112 -10.39 3.05 10.31
N ALA A 113 -9.46 3.19 11.28
CA ALA A 113 -9.33 4.42 12.05
C ALA A 113 -8.82 5.60 11.21
N GLU A 114 -8.01 5.34 10.19
CA GLU A 114 -7.47 6.38 9.29
C GLU A 114 -8.47 6.84 8.21
N ALA A 115 -9.74 6.41 8.30
CA ALA A 115 -10.84 6.77 7.41
C ALA A 115 -10.44 6.67 5.93
N VAL A 116 -9.97 5.48 5.52
CA VAL A 116 -9.66 5.17 4.12
C VAL A 116 -10.97 4.80 3.39
N GLN A 117 -11.89 5.76 3.27
CA GLN A 117 -13.17 5.52 2.56
C GLN A 117 -13.01 5.47 1.03
N ARG A 118 -11.81 5.78 0.52
CA ARG A 118 -11.47 5.61 -0.89
C ARG A 118 -9.97 5.43 -1.08
N VAL A 119 -9.58 4.24 -1.54
CA VAL A 119 -8.20 3.96 -1.93
C VAL A 119 -7.97 4.52 -3.33
N ARG A 120 -7.51 5.78 -3.41
CA ARG A 120 -7.09 6.36 -4.69
C ARG A 120 -5.63 6.05 -4.89
N VAL A 121 -5.37 5.03 -5.70
CA VAL A 121 -4.01 4.65 -6.07
C VAL A 121 -3.56 5.48 -7.26
N TYR A 122 -2.49 6.26 -7.09
CA TYR A 122 -1.78 6.88 -8.21
C TYR A 122 -0.68 5.93 -8.66
N ALA A 123 -0.84 5.41 -9.86
CA ALA A 123 0.17 4.64 -10.58
C ALA A 123 0.66 5.49 -11.74
N ASP A 124 1.97 5.75 -11.83
CA ASP A 124 2.51 6.21 -13.11
C ASP A 124 2.47 5.04 -14.09
N SER A 125 2.14 5.33 -15.36
CA SER A 125 1.82 4.29 -16.33
C SER A 125 2.96 3.28 -16.46
N MET A 126 2.65 2.00 -16.21
CA MET A 126 3.60 0.89 -16.33
C MET A 126 4.05 0.68 -17.77
N ASP A 127 5.16 1.28 -18.16
CA ASP A 127 6.00 0.84 -19.26
C ASP A 127 7.02 -0.20 -18.77
N GLY A 128 6.51 -1.39 -18.41
CA GLY A 128 7.28 -2.64 -18.39
C GLY A 128 8.44 -2.79 -17.38
N GLY A 129 8.71 -1.80 -16.52
CA GLY A 129 9.82 -1.80 -15.55
C GLY A 129 9.36 -1.79 -14.09
N SER A 130 9.88 -2.72 -13.29
CA SER A 130 9.47 -3.14 -11.94
C SER A 130 9.63 -2.13 -10.77
N THR A 131 9.19 -0.88 -10.89
CA THR A 131 9.30 0.12 -9.79
C THR A 131 8.10 1.08 -9.71
N GLY A 132 6.90 0.53 -9.52
CA GLY A 132 5.73 1.34 -9.17
C GLY A 132 5.74 1.70 -7.68
N SER A 133 5.57 2.96 -7.32
CA SER A 133 5.10 3.34 -5.98
C SER A 133 3.68 3.86 -6.11
N PHE A 134 2.80 3.34 -5.26
CA PHE A 134 1.38 3.67 -5.30
C PHE A 134 1.07 4.67 -4.20
N PHE A 135 0.63 5.86 -4.60
CA PHE A 135 0.25 6.89 -3.65
C PHE A 135 -1.22 6.75 -3.30
N LEU A 136 -1.56 6.89 -2.01
CA LEU A 136 -2.94 7.04 -1.56
C LEU A 136 -3.25 8.53 -1.33
N GLN A 137 -4.28 9.06 -1.99
CA GLN A 137 -4.92 10.31 -1.55
C GLN A 137 -6.28 10.01 -0.92
N SER A 138 -6.38 10.18 0.40
CA SER A 138 -7.68 10.24 1.07
C SER A 138 -8.45 11.45 0.55
N SER A 139 -9.55 11.21 -0.17
CA SER A 139 -10.51 12.26 -0.54
C SER A 139 -11.76 12.04 0.28
N ALA A 140 -12.03 12.95 1.22
CA ALA A 140 -13.33 13.04 1.86
C ALA A 140 -14.35 13.57 0.82
N LYS A 141 -15.30 12.73 0.42
CA LYS A 141 -16.62 13.19 -0.05
C LYS A 141 -17.66 12.30 0.58
N GLY A 142 -18.55 12.93 1.35
CA GLY A 142 -19.51 12.28 2.22
C GLY A 142 -20.57 11.48 1.49
N TYR A 143 -21.24 10.63 2.28
CA TYR A 143 -22.57 10.16 1.97
C TYR A 143 -23.58 11.02 2.74
N GLY A 144 -24.30 11.85 1.99
CA GLY A 144 -25.70 12.11 2.26
C GLY A 144 -26.52 11.13 1.43
N VAL A 145 -27.45 10.46 2.11
CA VAL A 145 -28.61 9.67 1.65
C VAL A 145 -28.45 8.71 0.48
#